data_AF-A0A950TU41-F1
#
_entry.id   AF-A0A950TU41-F1
#
_cell.length_a   1.000
_cell.length_b   1.000
_cell.length_c   1.000
_cell.angle_alpha   90.00
_cell.angle_beta   90.00
_cell.angle_gamma   90.00
#
_symmetry.space_group_name_H-M   'P 1'
#
loop_
_entity.id
_entity.type
_entity.pdbx_description
1 polymer ?
#
loop_
_entity_poly.entity_id
_entity_poly.type
_entity_poly.pdbx_seq_one_letter_code
_entity_poly.pdbx_strand_id
1 'polypeptide(L)'
;MASIQISSSLDMHSFSTWYGNISSYDATHITVTNGPLQGIYTGTFGYDAYGNVYGTLTGFTETFSGLPAFSISGMNVSATYAEQLIASNQIQTLFQTALSGDDQFTVTSGTHVIDGYGGYNTVTESQAHTAYSISTAGSAVLVTNAAEHDTLYNIQRINFTDGFYNTQTQTFSPNAPSGGGFAATDVTTGKAVATSPQSYSGPVAGLQNEFISVTPDNLNVSVSTPNWFIHTGSGQDAIAVSSGVNVLDGGTGSNFLTGGSGTDTFFVDDRGATADI
;
A
#
# COMPACT_ATOMS: atom_id res chain seq x y z
N MET A 1 -8.79 -4.84 14.90
CA MET A 1 -7.84 -4.41 13.88
C MET A 1 -7.07 -3.25 14.46
N ALA A 2 -5.86 -3.56 14.88
CA ALA A 2 -4.85 -2.58 15.21
C ALA A 2 -4.30 -1.95 13.92
N SER A 3 -3.90 -0.70 14.03
CA SER A 3 -3.15 0.01 12.99
C SER A 3 -1.85 0.51 13.57
N ILE A 4 -0.75 0.14 12.91
CA ILE A 4 0.61 0.39 13.33
C ILE A 4 1.26 1.33 12.31
N GLN A 5 1.81 2.43 12.79
CA GLN A 5 2.60 3.38 12.00
C GLN A 5 4.04 3.31 12.48
N ILE A 6 4.97 2.99 11.58
CA ILE A 6 6.39 2.79 11.89
C ILE A 6 7.17 3.86 11.14
N SER A 7 7.77 4.79 11.89
CA SER A 7 8.42 6.00 11.36
C SER A 7 9.95 5.96 11.47
N SER A 8 10.48 4.87 12.01
CA SER A 8 11.92 4.60 12.14
C SER A 8 12.15 3.09 12.14
N SER A 9 13.39 2.67 11.86
CA SER A 9 13.78 1.26 11.89
C SER A 9 13.34 0.56 13.17
N LEU A 10 12.64 -0.55 13.03
CA LEU A 10 12.00 -1.29 14.11
C LEU A 10 12.22 -2.78 13.87
N ASP A 11 12.72 -3.48 14.89
CA ASP A 11 12.74 -4.94 14.90
C ASP A 11 11.79 -5.45 15.99
N MET A 12 10.64 -5.99 15.58
CA MET A 12 9.62 -6.49 16.50
C MET A 12 10.06 -7.73 17.26
N HIS A 13 11.02 -8.53 16.77
CA HIS A 13 11.50 -9.75 17.43
C HIS A 13 12.57 -9.46 18.49
N SER A 14 13.37 -8.40 18.32
CA SER A 14 14.36 -7.95 19.30
C SER A 14 13.90 -6.78 20.16
N PHE A 15 12.67 -6.30 19.98
CA PHE A 15 12.08 -5.22 20.77
C PHE A 15 12.14 -5.53 22.27
N SER A 16 12.56 -4.54 23.07
CA SER A 16 12.71 -4.67 24.52
C SER A 16 12.01 -3.53 25.24
N THR A 17 11.47 -3.82 26.43
CA THR A 17 10.88 -2.77 27.28
C THR A 17 11.96 -1.88 27.85
N TRP A 18 11.69 -0.58 27.92
CA TRP A 18 12.47 0.35 28.73
C TRP A 18 11.61 0.86 29.90
N TYR A 19 12.27 1.10 31.03
CA TYR A 19 11.62 1.62 32.23
C TYR A 19 11.82 3.13 32.30
N GLY A 20 10.81 3.84 32.81
CA GLY A 20 10.85 5.30 32.96
C GLY A 20 9.95 5.76 34.09
N ASN A 21 9.88 7.08 34.28
CA ASN A 21 9.01 7.69 35.26
C ASN A 21 7.66 8.05 34.62
N ILE A 22 6.56 7.76 35.32
CA ILE A 22 5.24 8.25 34.92
C ILE A 22 5.22 9.76 35.13
N SER A 23 5.17 10.54 34.03
CA SER A 23 5.16 12.00 34.07
C SER A 23 3.75 12.59 34.13
N SER A 24 2.75 11.87 33.62
CA SER A 24 1.33 12.22 33.72
C SER A 24 0.46 10.98 33.53
N TYR A 25 -0.72 10.98 34.14
CA TYR A 25 -1.74 9.96 33.91
C TYR A 25 -3.14 10.51 34.18
N ASP A 26 -4.12 10.05 33.41
CA ASP A 26 -5.54 10.34 33.57
C ASP A 26 -6.38 9.15 33.06
N ALA A 27 -7.71 9.31 32.98
CA ALA A 27 -8.61 8.26 32.55
C ALA A 27 -8.43 7.80 31.08
N THR A 28 -7.57 8.47 30.31
CA THR A 28 -7.38 8.27 28.87
C THR A 28 -5.92 8.09 28.44
N HIS A 29 -4.96 8.64 29.20
CA HIS A 29 -3.54 8.60 28.86
C HIS A 29 -2.67 8.23 30.07
N ILE A 30 -1.59 7.50 29.82
CA ILE A 30 -0.45 7.34 30.75
C ILE A 30 0.81 7.71 29.99
N THR A 31 1.57 8.69 30.46
CA THR A 31 2.83 9.10 29.84
C THR A 31 4.00 8.67 30.70
N VAL A 32 4.93 7.94 30.09
CA VAL A 32 6.19 7.49 30.71
C VAL A 32 7.35 8.15 29.98
N THR A 33 8.34 8.62 30.73
CA THR A 33 9.53 9.28 30.17
C THR A 33 10.82 8.69 30.73
N ASN A 34 11.84 8.55 29.87
CA ASN A 34 13.20 8.21 30.25
C ASN A 34 14.20 8.94 29.31
N GLY A 35 14.73 10.07 29.78
CA GLY A 35 15.63 10.90 28.98
C GLY A 35 14.96 11.34 27.67
N PRO A 36 15.50 10.99 26.49
CA PRO A 36 14.90 11.34 25.19
C PRO A 36 13.70 10.46 24.81
N LEU A 37 13.47 9.35 25.50
CA LEU A 37 12.35 8.43 25.21
C LEU A 37 11.09 8.88 25.92
N GLN A 38 9.98 8.86 25.19
CA GLN A 38 8.64 9.05 25.74
C GLN A 38 7.68 8.02 25.15
N GLY A 39 6.96 7.33 26.03
CA GLY A 39 5.91 6.38 25.71
C GLY A 39 4.57 6.91 26.21
N ILE A 40 3.58 6.99 25.33
CA ILE A 40 2.22 7.43 25.63
C ILE A 40 1.29 6.25 25.41
N TYR A 41 0.75 5.72 26.49
CA TYR A 41 -0.28 4.69 26.47
C TYR A 41 -1.65 5.38 26.40
N THR A 42 -2.48 4.98 25.45
CA THR A 42 -3.83 5.52 25.26
C THR A 42 -4.88 4.44 25.53
N GLY A 43 -6.01 4.82 26.13
CA GLY A 43 -6.98 3.83 26.55
C GLY A 43 -8.17 4.39 27.31
N THR A 44 -8.81 3.51 28.05
CA THR A 44 -9.77 3.85 29.10
C THR A 44 -9.23 3.27 30.39
N PHE A 45 -8.76 4.13 31.29
CA PHE A 45 -8.04 3.76 32.49
C PHE A 45 -8.81 4.14 33.75
N GLY A 46 -8.76 3.26 34.73
CA GLY A 46 -9.08 3.55 36.12
C GLY A 46 -7.93 3.13 37.03
N TYR A 47 -7.94 3.66 38.25
CA TYR A 47 -6.88 3.45 39.23
C TYR A 47 -7.50 3.08 40.57
N ASP A 48 -7.00 2.02 41.19
CA ASP A 48 -7.42 1.65 42.53
C ASP A 48 -6.74 2.53 43.61
N ALA A 49 -7.07 2.29 44.88
CA ALA A 49 -6.49 3.02 46.01
C ALA A 49 -4.96 2.84 46.17
N TYR A 50 -4.38 1.84 45.50
CA TYR A 50 -2.94 1.55 45.51
C TYR A 50 -2.24 2.08 44.25
N GLY A 51 -2.97 2.69 43.33
CA GLY A 51 -2.45 3.20 42.06
C GLY A 51 -2.30 2.15 40.96
N ASN A 52 -2.83 0.94 41.16
CA ASN A 52 -2.81 -0.08 40.11
C ASN A 52 -3.79 0.29 38.99
N VAL A 53 -3.34 0.16 37.75
CA VAL A 53 -4.16 0.47 36.57
C VAL A 53 -5.10 -0.68 36.21
N TYR A 54 -6.33 -0.33 35.84
CA TYR A 54 -7.29 -1.24 35.21
C TYR A 54 -8.01 -0.56 34.04
N GLY A 55 -8.79 -1.34 33.29
CA GLY A 55 -9.48 -0.89 32.09
C GLY A 55 -8.85 -1.48 30.82
N THR A 56 -8.82 -0.71 29.75
CA THR A 56 -8.42 -1.18 28.41
C THR A 56 -7.37 -0.27 27.79
N LEU A 57 -6.25 -0.85 27.39
CA LEU A 57 -5.23 -0.25 26.54
C LEU A 57 -5.65 -0.36 25.07
N THR A 58 -5.76 0.78 24.40
CA THR A 58 -6.21 0.86 23.01
C THR A 58 -5.15 1.41 22.05
N GLY A 59 -4.09 2.01 22.57
CA GLY A 59 -2.97 2.46 21.76
C GLY A 59 -1.70 2.70 22.55
N PHE A 60 -0.60 2.85 21.82
CA PHE A 60 0.71 3.18 22.35
C PHE A 60 1.46 4.01 21.31
N THR A 61 2.11 5.08 21.73
CA THR A 61 2.97 5.89 20.88
C THR A 61 4.32 6.04 21.54
N GLU A 62 5.39 5.72 20.82
CA GLU A 62 6.76 5.97 21.24
C GLU A 62 7.38 7.10 20.42
N THR A 63 8.07 7.99 21.12
CA THR A 63 8.86 9.05 20.50
C THR A 63 10.29 9.08 21.04
N PHE A 64 11.23 9.50 20.21
CA PHE A 64 12.61 9.76 20.59
C PHE A 64 12.94 11.22 20.28
N SER A 65 13.31 11.99 21.31
CA SER A 65 13.56 13.43 21.20
C SER A 65 12.40 14.22 20.55
N GLY A 66 11.16 13.77 20.77
CA GLY A 66 9.94 14.37 20.22
C GLY A 66 9.58 13.95 18.78
N LEU A 67 10.39 13.11 18.14
CA LEU A 67 10.06 12.52 16.83
C LEU A 67 9.38 11.16 17.00
N PRO A 68 8.33 10.85 16.23
CA PRO A 68 7.66 9.55 16.31
C PRO A 68 8.61 8.43 15.90
N ALA A 69 8.69 7.39 16.73
CA ALA A 69 9.40 6.16 16.42
C ALA A 69 8.40 5.14 15.84
N PHE A 70 7.37 4.81 16.62
CA PHE A 70 6.22 4.06 16.14
C PHE A 70 4.98 4.35 16.97
N SER A 71 3.81 4.03 16.42
CA SER A 71 2.55 4.06 17.15
C SER A 71 1.67 2.89 16.77
N ILE A 72 0.87 2.44 17.74
CA ILE A 72 -0.14 1.41 17.60
C ILE A 72 -1.46 2.01 18.09
N SER A 73 -2.53 1.80 17.34
CA SER A 73 -3.89 2.18 17.71
C SER A 73 -4.85 1.03 17.43
N GLY A 74 -6.04 1.05 18.03
CA GLY A 74 -7.06 0.01 17.81
C GLY A 74 -6.79 -1.31 18.53
N MET A 75 -5.86 -1.32 19.49
CA MET A 75 -5.66 -2.46 20.39
C MET A 75 -6.90 -2.66 21.28
N ASN A 76 -7.03 -3.87 21.81
CA ASN A 76 -8.04 -4.20 22.82
C ASN A 76 -7.42 -5.12 23.88
N VAL A 77 -6.50 -4.57 24.68
CA VAL A 77 -5.78 -5.32 25.72
C VAL A 77 -6.19 -4.82 27.09
N SER A 78 -6.43 -5.71 28.05
CA SER A 78 -6.65 -5.29 29.44
C SER A 78 -5.43 -4.52 29.96
N ALA A 79 -5.64 -3.32 30.51
CA ALA A 79 -4.56 -2.49 31.02
C ALA A 79 -3.79 -3.18 32.16
N THR A 80 -4.49 -3.93 33.02
CA THR A 80 -3.87 -4.74 34.09
C THR A 80 -3.02 -5.87 33.52
N TYR A 81 -3.48 -6.53 32.46
CA TYR A 81 -2.70 -7.60 31.82
C TYR A 81 -1.48 -7.04 31.08
N ALA A 82 -1.64 -5.91 30.39
CA ALA A 82 -0.52 -5.22 29.75
C ALA A 82 0.54 -4.80 30.77
N GLU A 83 0.14 -4.24 31.92
CA GLU A 83 1.05 -3.89 33.01
C GLU A 83 1.83 -5.11 33.51
N GLN A 84 1.16 -6.23 33.75
CA GLN A 84 1.81 -7.48 34.19
C GLN A 84 2.87 -7.98 33.19
N LEU A 85 2.54 -7.97 31.89
CA LEU A 85 3.46 -8.39 30.84
C LEU A 85 4.66 -7.44 30.72
N ILE A 86 4.44 -6.13 30.81
CA ILE A 86 5.51 -5.13 30.79
C ILE A 86 6.42 -5.29 32.00
N ALA A 87 5.85 -5.40 33.20
CA ALA A 87 6.59 -5.58 34.45
C ALA A 87 7.40 -6.88 34.48
N SER A 88 6.93 -7.91 33.76
CA SER A 88 7.59 -9.22 33.65
C SER A 88 8.51 -9.33 32.43
N ASN A 89 8.75 -8.24 31.68
CA ASN A 89 9.55 -8.21 30.45
C ASN A 89 9.08 -9.22 29.37
N GLN A 90 7.76 -9.38 29.23
CA GLN A 90 7.11 -10.29 28.28
C GLN A 90 6.47 -9.52 27.11
N ILE A 91 7.22 -8.58 26.52
CA ILE A 91 6.70 -7.69 25.47
C ILE A 91 6.26 -8.44 24.21
N GLN A 92 6.92 -9.56 23.89
CA GLN A 92 6.54 -10.43 22.77
C GLN A 92 5.13 -11.02 22.98
N THR A 93 4.80 -11.41 24.20
CA THR A 93 3.45 -11.87 24.56
C THR A 93 2.43 -10.72 24.47
N LEU A 94 2.84 -9.49 24.80
CA LEU A 94 1.96 -8.32 24.67
C LEU A 94 1.66 -8.05 23.19
N PHE A 95 2.66 -8.09 22.31
CA PHE A 95 2.43 -7.96 20.87
C PHE A 95 1.53 -9.06 20.33
N GLN A 96 1.78 -10.33 20.68
CA GLN A 96 0.90 -11.44 20.30
C GLN A 96 -0.55 -11.24 20.76
N THR A 97 -0.75 -10.66 21.94
CA THR A 97 -2.09 -10.37 22.47
C THR A 97 -2.74 -9.22 21.70
N ALA A 98 -1.99 -8.13 21.51
CA ALA A 98 -2.45 -6.91 20.86
C ALA A 98 -2.75 -7.09 19.37
N LEU A 99 -1.97 -7.97 18.71
CA LEU A 99 -1.96 -8.20 17.27
C LEU A 99 -2.46 -9.62 16.91
N SER A 100 -3.50 -10.07 17.63
CA SER A 100 -4.05 -11.42 17.45
C SER A 100 -5.06 -11.52 16.30
N GLY A 101 -5.46 -10.39 15.71
CA GLY A 101 -6.50 -10.29 14.68
C GLY A 101 -5.93 -9.82 13.34
N ASP A 102 -6.82 -9.37 12.46
CA ASP A 102 -6.39 -8.77 11.20
C ASP A 102 -5.88 -7.36 11.47
N ASP A 103 -4.60 -7.10 11.22
CA ASP A 103 -3.92 -5.85 11.55
C ASP A 103 -3.24 -5.20 10.34
N GLN A 104 -3.00 -3.88 10.44
CA GLN A 104 -2.41 -3.09 9.36
C GLN A 104 -1.14 -2.38 9.81
N PHE A 105 -0.09 -2.48 9.00
CA PHE A 105 1.19 -1.85 9.22
C PHE A 105 1.48 -0.87 8.08
N THR A 106 1.92 0.32 8.42
CA THR A 106 2.48 1.28 7.47
C THR A 106 3.92 1.54 7.84
N VAL A 107 4.81 1.27 6.89
CA VAL A 107 6.26 1.40 7.07
C VAL A 107 6.78 2.62 6.29
N THR A 108 7.79 3.27 6.85
CA THR A 108 8.54 4.33 6.17
C THR A 108 9.91 3.80 5.73
N SER A 109 10.83 4.68 5.33
CA SER A 109 12.19 4.28 5.02
C SER A 109 12.94 3.69 6.23
N GLY A 110 13.89 2.78 5.96
CA GLY A 110 14.69 2.12 6.98
C GLY A 110 14.66 0.59 6.89
N THR A 111 15.17 -0.07 7.93
CA THR A 111 15.16 -1.53 8.05
C THR A 111 14.14 -1.94 9.08
N HIS A 112 13.15 -2.74 8.69
CA HIS A 112 12.12 -3.22 9.60
C HIS A 112 12.04 -4.74 9.65
N VAL A 113 11.83 -5.29 10.85
CA VAL A 113 11.40 -6.67 11.06
C VAL A 113 9.99 -6.62 11.62
N ILE A 114 9.02 -6.96 10.79
CA ILE A 114 7.60 -6.88 11.10
C ILE A 114 7.03 -8.27 11.30
N ASP A 115 6.25 -8.45 12.35
CA ASP A 115 5.50 -9.68 12.59
C ASP A 115 4.02 -9.37 12.78
N GLY A 116 3.20 -9.90 11.89
CA GLY A 116 1.75 -9.78 11.97
C GLY A 116 1.11 -10.64 13.05
N TYR A 117 1.83 -11.63 13.60
CA TYR A 117 1.31 -12.61 14.55
C TYR A 117 0.05 -13.34 14.06
N GLY A 118 -1.12 -13.03 14.60
CA GLY A 118 -2.39 -13.70 14.27
C GLY A 118 -3.11 -13.05 13.09
N GLY A 119 -4.15 -13.71 12.57
CA GLY A 119 -5.05 -13.09 11.57
C GLY A 119 -4.48 -12.90 10.16
N TYR A 120 -5.19 -12.07 9.38
CA TYR A 120 -4.83 -11.63 8.04
C TYR A 120 -4.26 -10.22 8.09
N ASN A 121 -2.95 -10.11 7.97
CA ASN A 121 -2.20 -8.89 8.15
C ASN A 121 -1.79 -8.28 6.83
N THR A 122 -1.79 -6.94 6.83
CA THR A 122 -1.44 -6.14 5.66
C THR A 122 -0.32 -5.17 6.01
N VAL A 123 0.75 -5.17 5.22
CA VAL A 123 1.78 -4.12 5.23
C VAL A 123 1.51 -3.17 4.07
N THR A 124 1.74 -1.88 4.26
CA THR A 124 1.62 -0.86 3.21
C THR A 124 2.96 -0.17 3.01
N GLU A 125 3.46 -0.27 1.79
CA GLU A 125 4.68 0.35 1.29
C GLU A 125 4.38 1.71 0.65
N SER A 126 5.38 2.59 0.59
CA SER A 126 5.18 3.98 0.18
C SER A 126 5.19 4.20 -1.35
N GLN A 127 5.67 3.22 -2.12
CA GLN A 127 5.86 3.33 -3.58
C GLN A 127 5.16 2.20 -4.36
N ALA A 128 5.32 2.23 -5.68
CA ALA A 128 4.80 1.21 -6.59
C ALA A 128 5.56 -0.11 -6.44
N HIS A 129 4.94 -1.25 -6.76
CA HIS A 129 5.53 -2.58 -6.66
C HIS A 129 6.86 -2.70 -7.43
N THR A 130 6.97 -2.05 -8.60
CA THR A 130 8.19 -2.04 -9.42
C THR A 130 9.38 -1.32 -8.77
N ALA A 131 9.15 -0.50 -7.74
CA ALA A 131 10.21 0.13 -6.96
C ALA A 131 10.89 -0.84 -5.97
N TYR A 132 10.30 -2.02 -5.76
CA TYR A 132 10.77 -3.00 -4.78
C TYR A 132 11.20 -4.31 -5.44
N SER A 133 12.20 -4.94 -4.82
CA SER A 133 12.51 -6.36 -5.00
C SER A 133 11.83 -7.14 -3.89
N ILE A 134 11.01 -8.13 -4.27
CA ILE A 134 10.32 -9.03 -3.34
C ILE A 134 10.91 -10.43 -3.48
N SER A 135 11.29 -11.05 -2.36
CA SER A 135 11.78 -12.43 -2.32
C SER A 135 11.37 -13.13 -1.04
N THR A 136 11.56 -14.44 -0.95
CA THR A 136 11.26 -15.23 0.26
C THR A 136 12.55 -15.74 0.90
N ALA A 137 12.65 -15.63 2.23
CA ALA A 137 13.73 -16.17 3.03
C ALA A 137 13.17 -17.01 4.19
N GLY A 138 13.08 -18.33 4.01
CA GLY A 138 12.41 -19.20 4.97
C GLY A 138 10.92 -18.89 5.06
N SER A 139 10.43 -18.57 6.25
CA SER A 139 9.04 -18.15 6.49
C SER A 139 8.81 -16.64 6.29
N ALA A 140 9.86 -15.87 6.03
CA ALA A 140 9.76 -14.43 5.84
C ALA A 140 9.64 -14.05 4.36
N VAL A 141 8.99 -12.91 4.11
CA VAL A 141 9.05 -12.19 2.84
C VAL A 141 9.99 -11.00 3.02
N LEU A 142 10.97 -10.87 2.12
CA LEU A 142 11.87 -9.74 2.05
C LEU A 142 11.32 -8.74 1.02
N VAL A 143 11.13 -7.48 1.42
CA VAL A 143 10.68 -6.39 0.57
C VAL A 143 11.74 -5.29 0.65
N THR A 144 12.46 -5.05 -0.44
CA THR A 144 13.64 -4.19 -0.39
C THR A 144 13.73 -3.23 -1.57
N ASN A 145 14.20 -2.01 -1.33
CA ASN A 145 14.64 -1.07 -2.35
C ASN A 145 15.97 -0.41 -1.90
N ALA A 146 16.35 0.74 -2.45
CA ALA A 146 17.59 1.43 -2.06
C ALA A 146 17.55 2.08 -0.65
N ALA A 147 16.36 2.37 -0.12
CA ALA A 147 16.12 3.06 1.14
C ALA A 147 15.43 2.18 2.20
N GLU A 148 14.79 1.08 1.79
CA GLU A 148 13.94 0.21 2.61
C GLU A 148 14.43 -1.23 2.55
N HIS A 149 14.53 -1.89 3.71
CA HIS A 149 14.99 -3.26 3.85
C HIS A 149 14.12 -4.01 4.86
N ASP A 150 12.99 -4.53 4.41
CA ASP A 150 11.97 -5.06 5.30
C ASP A 150 11.91 -6.58 5.28
N THR A 151 11.81 -7.17 6.47
CA THR A 151 11.65 -8.61 6.70
C THR A 151 10.30 -8.84 7.36
N LEU A 152 9.38 -9.45 6.63
CA LEU A 152 7.97 -9.57 6.99
C LEU A 152 7.62 -11.01 7.38
N TYR A 153 7.08 -11.20 8.57
CA TYR A 153 6.58 -12.47 9.11
C TYR A 153 5.07 -12.40 9.30
N ASN A 154 4.37 -13.50 8.99
CA ASN A 154 2.91 -13.62 9.19
C ASN A 154 2.08 -12.50 8.50
N ILE A 155 2.58 -12.00 7.38
CA ILE A 155 1.91 -10.99 6.53
C ILE A 155 1.33 -11.68 5.30
N GLN A 156 0.04 -11.45 5.01
CA GLN A 156 -0.67 -12.06 3.88
C GLN A 156 -0.78 -11.12 2.68
N ARG A 157 -0.70 -9.81 2.91
CA ARG A 157 -0.82 -8.79 1.87
C ARG A 157 0.21 -7.68 2.04
N ILE A 158 0.81 -7.26 0.94
CA ILE A 158 1.61 -6.04 0.87
C ILE A 158 0.92 -5.10 -0.12
N ASN A 159 0.45 -3.95 0.36
CA ASN A 159 -0.10 -2.90 -0.48
C ASN A 159 1.03 -2.02 -1.00
N PHE A 160 0.94 -1.70 -2.28
CA PHE A 160 1.76 -0.71 -2.98
C PHE A 160 0.84 0.38 -3.54
N THR A 161 1.41 1.46 -4.06
CA THR A 161 0.61 2.54 -4.66
C THR A 161 -0.12 2.11 -5.94
N ASP A 162 0.35 1.05 -6.60
CA ASP A 162 -0.13 0.52 -7.89
C ASP A 162 -0.85 -0.83 -7.79
N GLY A 163 -1.01 -1.40 -6.59
CA GLY A 163 -1.69 -2.68 -6.40
C GLY A 163 -1.39 -3.33 -5.06
N PHE A 164 -1.59 -4.64 -4.98
CA PHE A 164 -1.18 -5.41 -3.81
C PHE A 164 -0.52 -6.71 -4.23
N TYR A 165 0.45 -7.15 -3.43
CA TYR A 165 1.09 -8.45 -3.55
C TYR A 165 0.51 -9.41 -2.51
N ASN A 166 0.05 -10.58 -2.96
CA ASN A 166 -0.35 -11.66 -2.08
C ASN A 166 0.87 -12.53 -1.77
N THR A 167 1.30 -12.57 -0.52
CA THR A 167 2.52 -13.25 -0.09
C THR A 167 2.41 -14.78 -0.15
N GLN A 168 1.19 -15.33 -0.08
CA GLN A 168 0.94 -16.77 -0.13
C GLN A 168 0.99 -17.30 -1.56
N THR A 169 0.35 -16.60 -2.51
CA THR A 169 0.34 -16.98 -3.93
C THR A 169 1.54 -16.42 -4.68
N GLN A 170 2.28 -15.49 -4.07
CA GLN A 170 3.41 -14.77 -4.67
C GLN A 170 3.03 -14.01 -5.95
N THR A 171 1.80 -13.50 -5.99
CA THR A 171 1.25 -12.81 -7.15
C THR A 171 0.96 -11.35 -6.82
N PHE A 172 1.42 -10.46 -7.69
CA PHE A 172 0.99 -9.07 -7.70
C PHE A 172 -0.35 -8.95 -8.43
N SER A 173 -1.29 -8.25 -7.81
CA SER A 173 -2.57 -7.83 -8.40
C SER A 173 -2.55 -6.31 -8.49
N PRO A 174 -2.44 -5.75 -9.70
CA PRO A 174 -2.54 -4.30 -9.89
C PRO A 174 -3.86 -3.78 -9.33
N ASN A 175 -3.89 -2.51 -8.93
CA ASN A 175 -5.14 -1.85 -8.60
C ASN A 175 -6.09 -1.98 -9.80
N ALA A 176 -7.39 -2.12 -9.51
CA ALA A 176 -8.36 -1.95 -10.58
C ALA A 176 -8.21 -0.50 -11.09
N PRO A 177 -8.25 -0.26 -12.41
CA PRO A 177 -8.31 1.10 -12.91
C PRO A 177 -9.49 1.80 -12.23
N SER A 178 -9.38 3.10 -11.99
CA SER A 178 -10.51 3.87 -11.47
C SER A 178 -11.66 3.73 -12.48
N GLY A 179 -12.61 2.84 -12.21
CA GLY A 179 -13.59 2.34 -13.18
C GLY A 179 -14.62 3.36 -13.69
N GLY A 180 -14.40 4.64 -13.42
CA GLY A 180 -15.15 5.73 -14.02
C GLY A 180 -14.49 6.17 -15.33
N GLY A 181 -15.31 6.37 -16.36
CA GLY A 181 -14.90 7.15 -17.52
C GLY A 181 -14.24 6.39 -18.67
N PHE A 182 -14.13 5.05 -18.63
CA PHE A 182 -13.68 4.26 -19.78
C PHE A 182 -14.86 3.63 -20.52
N ALA A 183 -14.87 3.72 -21.85
CA ALA A 183 -15.74 2.93 -22.71
C ALA A 183 -15.00 2.54 -23.99
N ALA A 184 -15.16 1.28 -24.41
CA ALA A 184 -14.67 0.78 -25.68
C ALA A 184 -15.77 -0.01 -26.40
N THR A 185 -16.05 0.37 -27.64
CA THR A 185 -17.00 -0.31 -28.52
C THR A 185 -16.28 -0.82 -29.75
N ASP A 186 -16.41 -2.11 -30.03
CA ASP A 186 -16.07 -2.68 -31.33
C ASP A 186 -17.18 -2.28 -32.30
N VAL A 187 -16.85 -1.37 -33.22
CA VAL A 187 -17.80 -0.86 -34.21
C VAL A 187 -17.94 -1.78 -35.43
N THR A 188 -17.07 -2.78 -35.59
CA THR A 188 -17.25 -3.86 -36.57
C THR A 188 -18.43 -4.75 -36.16
N THR A 189 -18.50 -5.12 -34.88
CA THR A 189 -19.55 -6.01 -34.36
C THR A 189 -20.72 -5.28 -33.68
N GLY A 190 -20.54 -3.99 -33.37
CA GLY A 190 -21.51 -3.17 -32.63
C GLY A 190 -21.63 -3.53 -31.15
N LYS A 191 -20.61 -4.19 -30.58
CA LYS A 191 -20.62 -4.67 -29.19
C LYS A 191 -19.58 -3.93 -28.35
N ALA A 192 -19.81 -3.88 -27.05
CA ALA A 192 -18.77 -3.47 -26.11
C ALA A 192 -17.57 -4.43 -26.21
N VAL A 193 -16.36 -3.89 -26.17
CA VAL A 193 -15.13 -4.70 -26.17
C VAL A 193 -15.08 -5.49 -24.86
N ALA A 194 -14.81 -6.79 -24.96
CA ALA A 194 -14.79 -7.69 -23.79
C ALA A 194 -13.57 -7.49 -22.88
N THR A 195 -12.46 -6.99 -23.45
CA THR A 195 -11.25 -6.68 -22.70
C THR A 195 -11.52 -5.52 -21.74
N SER A 196 -11.21 -5.73 -20.45
CA SER A 196 -11.34 -4.69 -19.44
C SER A 196 -9.99 -3.97 -19.24
N PRO A 197 -9.99 -2.65 -19.01
CA PRO A 197 -8.79 -1.92 -18.61
C PRO A 197 -8.12 -2.50 -17.36
N GLN A 198 -6.81 -2.34 -17.26
CA GLN A 198 -5.99 -2.70 -16.11
C GLN A 198 -5.25 -1.45 -15.59
N SER A 199 -4.61 -1.54 -14.42
CA SER A 199 -3.60 -0.53 -14.05
C SER A 199 -2.33 -0.72 -14.87
N TYR A 200 -1.69 0.39 -15.24
CA TYR A 200 -0.42 0.37 -15.97
C TYR A 200 0.73 -0.04 -15.04
N SER A 201 1.51 -1.04 -15.44
CA SER A 201 2.69 -1.52 -14.69
C SER A 201 3.99 -1.49 -15.50
N GLY A 202 4.00 -0.78 -16.64
CA GLY A 202 5.15 -0.70 -17.53
C GLY A 202 6.18 0.37 -17.12
N PRO A 203 7.23 0.57 -17.92
CA PRO A 203 8.37 1.44 -17.57
C PRO A 203 8.10 2.94 -17.75
N VAL A 204 6.98 3.34 -18.36
CA VAL A 204 6.70 4.74 -18.66
C VAL A 204 6.07 5.41 -17.43
N ALA A 205 6.85 6.29 -16.80
CA ALA A 205 6.41 7.03 -15.61
C ALA A 205 5.20 7.93 -15.90
N GLY A 206 4.33 8.08 -14.90
CA GLY A 206 3.17 8.97 -14.95
C GLY A 206 1.87 8.33 -15.45
N LEU A 207 1.94 7.15 -16.08
CA LEU A 207 0.76 6.38 -16.47
C LEU A 207 0.17 5.63 -15.27
N GLN A 208 -1.16 5.46 -15.27
CA GLN A 208 -1.90 4.83 -14.18
C GLN A 208 -2.80 3.69 -14.66
N ASN A 209 -3.30 3.80 -15.89
CA ASN A 209 -4.26 2.88 -16.47
C ASN A 209 -3.75 2.38 -17.83
N GLU A 210 -4.13 1.15 -18.18
CA GLU A 210 -3.77 0.46 -19.42
C GLU A 210 -5.01 -0.16 -20.07
N PHE A 211 -5.14 -0.01 -21.38
CA PHE A 211 -6.06 -0.81 -22.20
C PHE A 211 -5.32 -1.35 -23.42
N ILE A 212 -5.23 -2.67 -23.52
CA ILE A 212 -4.62 -3.35 -24.66
C ILE A 212 -5.66 -4.26 -25.31
N SER A 213 -6.05 -3.95 -26.55
CA SER A 213 -6.97 -4.77 -27.34
C SER A 213 -6.48 -4.88 -28.77
N VAL A 214 -5.53 -5.79 -29.00
CA VAL A 214 -4.92 -6.02 -30.31
C VAL A 214 -5.85 -6.88 -31.17
N THR A 215 -6.70 -6.23 -31.96
CA THR A 215 -7.69 -6.88 -32.83
C THR A 215 -7.65 -6.30 -34.24
N PRO A 216 -8.11 -7.03 -35.27
CA PRO A 216 -8.33 -6.45 -36.60
C PRO A 216 -9.63 -5.64 -36.70
N ASP A 217 -10.48 -5.69 -35.66
CA ASP A 217 -11.73 -4.93 -35.60
C ASP A 217 -11.49 -3.43 -35.39
N ASN A 218 -12.45 -2.62 -35.83
CA ASN A 218 -12.44 -1.17 -35.63
C ASN A 218 -12.98 -0.86 -34.23
N LEU A 219 -12.22 -0.12 -33.44
CA LEU A 219 -12.56 0.22 -32.06
C LEU A 219 -12.85 1.72 -31.91
N ASN A 220 -13.87 2.05 -31.13
CA ASN A 220 -14.10 3.39 -30.61
C ASN A 220 -13.85 3.37 -29.10
N VAL A 221 -12.75 3.97 -28.68
CA VAL A 221 -12.28 4.03 -27.29
C VAL A 221 -12.39 5.47 -26.79
N SER A 222 -13.13 5.67 -25.71
CA SER A 222 -13.31 6.97 -25.06
C SER A 222 -12.96 6.89 -23.58
N VAL A 223 -12.11 7.80 -23.12
CA VAL A 223 -11.60 7.82 -21.75
C VAL A 223 -11.70 9.22 -21.16
N SER A 224 -12.36 9.35 -20.01
CA SER A 224 -12.58 10.62 -19.30
C SER A 224 -11.75 10.79 -18.02
N THR A 225 -10.83 9.87 -17.76
CA THR A 225 -9.87 9.92 -16.63
C THR A 225 -8.44 10.07 -17.13
N PRO A 226 -7.52 10.61 -16.31
CA PRO A 226 -6.18 10.90 -16.77
C PRO A 226 -5.27 9.68 -16.80
N ASN A 227 -4.12 9.84 -17.47
CA ASN A 227 -2.95 8.97 -17.38
C ASN A 227 -3.11 7.55 -17.95
N TRP A 228 -3.34 7.43 -19.25
CA TRP A 228 -3.65 6.16 -19.92
C TRP A 228 -2.62 5.71 -20.93
N PHE A 229 -2.26 4.42 -20.87
CA PHE A 229 -1.68 3.67 -21.97
C PHE A 229 -2.80 2.99 -22.75
N ILE A 230 -2.91 3.25 -24.05
CA ILE A 230 -3.90 2.60 -24.92
C ILE A 230 -3.18 2.02 -26.12
N HIS A 231 -3.33 0.72 -26.31
CA HIS A 231 -2.85 0.02 -27.50
C HIS A 231 -3.99 -0.78 -28.14
N THR A 232 -4.29 -0.49 -29.40
CA THR A 232 -5.25 -1.26 -30.20
C THR A 232 -4.53 -2.11 -31.24
N GLY A 233 -5.14 -2.39 -32.40
CA GLY A 233 -4.65 -3.41 -33.33
C GLY A 233 -4.47 -2.90 -34.75
N SER A 234 -5.07 -3.58 -35.72
CA SER A 234 -4.94 -3.24 -37.14
C SER A 234 -6.19 -2.59 -37.73
N GLY A 235 -7.16 -2.27 -36.88
CA GLY A 235 -8.44 -1.68 -37.26
C GLY A 235 -8.30 -0.22 -37.66
N GLN A 236 -9.45 0.38 -38.01
CA GLN A 236 -9.57 1.83 -38.11
C GLN A 236 -10.13 2.34 -36.79
N ASP A 237 -9.23 2.70 -35.89
CA ASP A 237 -9.57 2.96 -34.50
C ASP A 237 -9.74 4.47 -34.24
N ALA A 238 -10.70 4.81 -33.39
CA ALA A 238 -10.86 6.14 -32.82
C ALA A 238 -10.55 6.05 -31.33
N ILE A 239 -9.50 6.75 -30.87
CA ILE A 239 -9.04 6.73 -29.49
C ILE A 239 -9.03 8.16 -28.97
N ALA A 240 -9.88 8.42 -27.98
CA ALA A 240 -9.96 9.70 -27.29
C ALA A 240 -9.69 9.54 -25.80
N VAL A 241 -8.67 10.23 -25.29
CA VAL A 241 -8.36 10.31 -23.86
C VAL A 241 -8.50 11.74 -23.33
N SER A 242 -8.40 11.88 -22.01
CA SER A 242 -8.71 13.12 -21.31
C SER A 242 -7.46 13.92 -20.95
N SER A 243 -7.18 14.17 -19.67
CA SER A 243 -6.02 14.93 -19.23
C SER A 243 -4.83 14.04 -18.85
N GLY A 244 -3.69 14.64 -18.51
CA GLY A 244 -2.56 13.96 -17.87
C GLY A 244 -1.45 13.53 -18.83
N VAL A 245 -0.77 12.43 -18.48
CA VAL A 245 0.30 11.82 -19.30
C VAL A 245 -0.27 10.63 -20.02
N ASN A 246 -0.50 10.71 -21.33
CA ASN A 246 -1.09 9.59 -22.08
C ASN A 246 -0.13 9.01 -23.12
N VAL A 247 -0.28 7.72 -23.41
CA VAL A 247 0.43 7.01 -24.47
C VAL A 247 -0.61 6.32 -25.34
N LEU A 248 -0.73 6.75 -26.60
CA LEU A 248 -1.71 6.22 -27.54
C LEU A 248 -1.01 5.52 -28.70
N ASP A 249 -1.31 4.24 -28.90
CA ASP A 249 -0.84 3.41 -29.99
C ASP A 249 -2.03 2.77 -30.68
N GLY A 250 -2.46 3.37 -31.80
CA GLY A 250 -3.53 2.82 -32.64
C GLY A 250 -3.12 1.56 -33.43
N GLY A 251 -1.85 1.14 -33.33
CA GLY A 251 -1.26 0.11 -34.17
C GLY A 251 -1.24 0.51 -35.65
N THR A 252 -1.52 -0.46 -36.51
CA THR A 252 -1.60 -0.25 -37.97
C THR A 252 -3.01 0.16 -38.38
N GLY A 253 -3.18 0.73 -39.56
CA GLY A 253 -4.50 1.16 -40.06
C GLY A 253 -4.67 2.68 -39.98
N SER A 254 -5.85 3.17 -40.36
CA SER A 254 -6.16 4.60 -40.32
C SER A 254 -6.82 4.93 -39.00
N ASN A 255 -6.07 5.60 -38.13
CA ASN A 255 -6.46 5.85 -36.75
C ASN A 255 -6.70 7.34 -36.48
N PHE A 256 -7.68 7.64 -35.62
CA PHE A 256 -7.96 8.98 -35.11
C PHE A 256 -7.62 9.03 -33.62
N LEU A 257 -6.54 9.73 -33.24
CA LEU A 257 -6.03 9.77 -31.88
C LEU A 257 -6.14 11.18 -31.29
N THR A 258 -6.78 11.33 -30.13
CA THR A 258 -6.81 12.60 -29.39
C THR A 258 -6.29 12.41 -27.96
N GLY A 259 -5.15 13.03 -27.66
CA GLY A 259 -4.48 12.98 -26.36
C GLY A 259 -5.11 13.84 -25.26
N GLY A 260 -5.93 14.82 -25.66
CA GLY A 260 -6.56 15.75 -24.73
C GLY A 260 -5.55 16.77 -24.16
N SER A 261 -5.53 16.98 -22.83
CA SER A 261 -4.69 18.01 -22.21
C SER A 261 -3.57 17.44 -21.35
N GLY A 262 -2.33 17.89 -21.56
CA GLY A 262 -1.19 17.43 -20.78
C GLY A 262 -0.02 17.03 -21.67
N THR A 263 0.67 15.94 -21.32
CA THR A 263 1.82 15.43 -22.08
C THR A 263 1.48 14.10 -22.70
N ASP A 264 1.20 14.11 -23.99
CA ASP A 264 0.74 12.92 -24.71
C ASP A 264 1.83 12.42 -25.67
N THR A 265 1.99 11.10 -25.73
CA THR A 265 2.86 10.41 -26.67
C THR A 265 2.00 9.60 -27.64
N PHE A 266 2.20 9.80 -28.93
CA PHE A 266 1.49 9.08 -29.98
C PHE A 266 2.48 8.16 -30.70
N PHE A 267 2.16 6.88 -30.76
CA PHE A 267 2.86 5.93 -31.61
C PHE A 267 2.16 5.92 -32.97
N VAL A 268 2.88 6.37 -33.99
CA VAL A 268 2.41 6.42 -35.37
C VAL A 268 3.21 5.42 -36.18
N ASP A 269 2.51 4.48 -36.81
CA ASP A 269 3.10 3.47 -37.68
C ASP A 269 2.99 3.88 -39.15
N ASP A 270 4.09 4.36 -39.72
CA ASP A 270 4.21 4.74 -41.14
C ASP A 270 5.04 3.71 -41.94
N ARG A 271 4.69 2.43 -41.82
CA ARG A 271 5.36 1.36 -42.60
C ARG A 271 4.76 1.16 -44.01
N GLY A 272 3.78 1.98 -44.43
CA GLY A 272 3.11 1.87 -45.74
C GLY A 272 3.62 2.90 -46.74
N ALA A 273 4.02 2.47 -47.95
CA ALA A 273 4.61 3.34 -48.99
C ALA A 273 3.70 4.48 -49.51
N THR A 274 2.44 4.54 -49.08
CA THR A 274 1.43 5.55 -49.47
C THR A 274 0.65 6.11 -48.27
N ALA A 275 1.14 5.95 -47.04
CA ALA A 275 0.47 6.54 -45.88
C ALA A 275 0.85 8.03 -45.75
N ASP A 276 -0.15 8.90 -45.59
CA ASP A 276 0.03 10.29 -45.16
C ASP A 276 -0.21 10.33 -43.64
N ILE A 277 0.67 11.02 -42.91
CA ILE A 277 0.57 11.29 -41.46
C ILE A 277 -0.19 12.59 -41.20
#